data_AF-A0A950VZ31-F1
#
_entry.id   AF-A0A950VZ31-F1
#
_cell.length_a   1.000
_cell.length_b   1.000
_cell.length_c   1.000
_cell.angle_alpha   90.00
_cell.angle_beta   90.00
_cell.angle_gamma   90.00
#
_symmetry.space_group_name_H-M   'P 1'
#
loop_
_entity.id
_entity.type
_entity.pdbx_description
1 polymer ?
#
loop_
_entity_poly.entity_id
_entity_poly.type
_entity_poly.pdbx_seq_one_letter_code
_entity_poly.pdbx_strand_id
1 'polypeptide(L)'
;MTKQKVDVEGILDTLAAVRQQVPHLADAPPRDATGTATLLGSSDEAMELFEMETLADALDSFAGELSDSIETAREQATAGALEIYYAAQELAKNPEHAHLIPLVEKMREAYRRDYGTDLPER
;
A
#
# COMPACT_ATOMS: atom_id res chain seq x y z
N MET A 1 -14.47 -32.50 -20.09
CA MET A 1 -13.46 -31.52 -19.65
C MET A 1 -13.46 -31.54 -18.14
N THR A 2 -12.41 -32.03 -17.50
CA THR A 2 -12.28 -32.04 -16.04
C THR A 2 -12.07 -30.60 -15.57
N LYS A 3 -13.06 -30.06 -14.84
CA LYS A 3 -12.94 -28.78 -14.12
C LYS A 3 -11.72 -28.91 -13.19
N GLN A 4 -10.69 -28.11 -13.42
CA GLN A 4 -9.56 -28.05 -12.50
C GLN A 4 -10.05 -27.37 -11.22
N LYS A 5 -10.02 -28.10 -10.09
CA LYS A 5 -10.39 -27.53 -8.78
C LYS A 5 -9.33 -26.50 -8.38
N VAL A 6 -9.77 -25.30 -7.98
CA VAL A 6 -8.90 -24.24 -7.47
C VAL A 6 -8.44 -24.65 -6.07
N ASP A 7 -7.14 -24.53 -5.81
CA ASP A 7 -6.56 -24.76 -4.50
C ASP A 7 -6.72 -23.50 -3.62
N VAL A 8 -7.91 -23.35 -3.05
CA VAL A 8 -8.27 -22.17 -2.25
C VAL A 8 -7.40 -22.08 -1.00
N GLU A 9 -7.19 -23.19 -0.31
CA GLU A 9 -6.38 -23.26 0.92
C GLU A 9 -4.94 -22.82 0.65
N GLY A 10 -4.30 -23.37 -0.39
CA GLY A 10 -2.93 -22.99 -0.75
C GLY A 10 -2.78 -21.52 -1.14
N ILE A 11 -3.81 -20.91 -1.76
CA ILE A 11 -3.81 -19.48 -2.08
C ILE A 11 -3.95 -18.64 -0.81
N LEU A 12 -4.86 -19.02 0.09
CA LEU A 12 -5.06 -18.31 1.36
C LEU A 12 -3.79 -18.38 2.25
N ASP A 13 -3.12 -19.52 2.30
CA ASP A 13 -1.84 -19.68 2.99
C ASP A 13 -0.75 -18.79 2.39
N THR A 14 -0.71 -18.69 1.06
CA THR A 14 0.24 -17.80 0.37
C THR A 14 -0.04 -16.34 0.71
N LEU A 15 -1.31 -15.91 0.71
CA LEU A 15 -1.70 -14.55 1.11
C LEU A 15 -1.31 -14.25 2.56
N ALA A 16 -1.52 -15.20 3.47
CA ALA A 16 -1.13 -15.06 4.88
C ALA A 16 0.41 -14.93 5.02
N ALA A 17 1.18 -15.73 4.29
CA ALA A 17 2.64 -15.64 4.29
C ALA A 17 3.14 -14.30 3.74
N VAL A 18 2.50 -13.77 2.68
CA VAL A 18 2.86 -12.46 2.11
C VAL A 18 2.54 -11.33 3.09
N ARG A 19 1.38 -11.37 3.77
CA ARG A 19 1.03 -10.37 4.80
C ARG A 19 2.10 -10.23 5.89
N GLN A 20 2.74 -11.33 6.28
CA GLN A 20 3.82 -11.31 7.29
C GLN A 20 5.13 -10.71 6.77
N GLN A 21 5.33 -10.66 5.45
CA GLN A 21 6.56 -10.16 4.84
C GLN A 21 6.51 -8.66 4.54
N VAL A 22 5.31 -8.07 4.46
CA VAL A 22 5.15 -6.65 4.13
C VAL A 22 5.02 -5.84 5.42
N PRO A 23 5.93 -4.87 5.67
CA PRO A 23 5.83 -3.97 6.81
C PRO A 23 4.47 -3.26 6.84
N HIS A 24 3.93 -3.07 8.05
CA HIS A 24 2.66 -2.37 8.30
C HIS A 24 1.37 -3.07 7.84
N LEU A 25 1.42 -4.17 7.07
CA LEU A 25 0.23 -4.97 6.76
C LEU A 25 -0.24 -5.83 7.93
N ALA A 26 0.69 -6.37 8.71
CA ALA A 26 0.36 -7.25 9.85
C ALA A 26 -0.43 -6.53 10.96
N ASP A 27 -0.33 -5.20 11.04
CA ASP A 27 -0.98 -4.37 12.07
C ASP A 27 -2.33 -3.81 11.62
N ALA A 28 -2.66 -3.88 10.32
CA ALA A 28 -3.92 -3.41 9.79
C ALA A 28 -5.03 -4.45 10.05
N PRO A 29 -6.16 -4.09 10.69
CA PRO A 29 -7.28 -5.02 10.80
C PRO A 29 -7.78 -5.36 9.39
N PRO A 30 -8.11 -6.64 9.11
CA PRO A 30 -8.72 -7.00 7.83
C PRO A 30 -9.95 -6.14 7.60
N ARG A 31 -10.13 -5.65 6.38
CA ARG A 31 -11.35 -4.92 6.04
C ARG A 31 -12.50 -5.92 6.06
N ASP A 32 -13.62 -5.53 6.70
CA ASP A 32 -14.87 -6.29 6.60
C ASP A 32 -15.29 -6.32 5.13
N ALA A 33 -14.98 -7.41 4.43
CA ALA A 33 -15.58 -7.71 3.15
C ALA A 33 -17.08 -7.91 3.41
N THR A 34 -17.92 -7.06 2.84
CA THR A 34 -19.38 -7.15 2.94
C THR A 34 -19.88 -8.32 2.09
N GLY A 35 -19.47 -9.54 2.43
CA GLY A 35 -19.99 -10.78 1.87
C GLY A 35 -21.30 -11.12 2.58
N THR A 36 -22.43 -10.80 1.97
CA THR A 36 -23.73 -11.37 2.39
C THR A 36 -23.72 -12.85 2.06
N ALA A 37 -23.16 -13.67 2.96
CA ALA A 37 -23.14 -15.12 2.84
C ALA A 37 -24.58 -15.63 2.74
N THR A 38 -25.00 -15.95 1.52
CA THR A 38 -26.32 -16.52 1.26
C THR A 38 -26.22 -18.01 1.59
N LEU A 39 -26.54 -18.38 2.83
CA LEU A 39 -26.57 -19.77 3.31
C LEU A 39 -27.62 -20.58 2.52
N LEU A 40 -27.22 -21.17 1.39
CA LEU A 40 -28.08 -22.02 0.57
C LEU A 40 -27.49 -23.44 0.49
N GLY A 41 -28.01 -24.32 1.36
CA GLY A 41 -28.02 -25.78 1.17
C GLY A 41 -26.70 -26.53 1.37
N SER A 42 -26.78 -27.70 2.01
CA SER A 42 -25.65 -28.61 2.23
C SER A 42 -25.33 -29.44 0.97
N SER A 43 -25.00 -28.80 -0.15
CA SER A 43 -24.50 -29.46 -1.36
C SER A 43 -23.02 -29.15 -1.60
N ASP A 44 -22.32 -30.07 -2.26
CA ASP A 44 -20.90 -29.87 -2.64
C ASP A 44 -20.70 -28.62 -3.51
N GLU A 45 -21.70 -28.27 -4.32
CA GLU A 45 -21.72 -27.06 -5.15
C GLU A 45 -21.82 -25.78 -4.32
N ALA A 46 -22.58 -25.80 -3.22
CA ALA A 46 -22.67 -24.68 -2.28
C ALA A 46 -21.36 -24.49 -1.51
N MET A 47 -20.65 -25.58 -1.19
CA MET A 47 -19.33 -25.52 -0.58
C MET A 47 -18.28 -24.95 -1.55
N GLU A 48 -18.27 -25.40 -2.81
CA GLU A 48 -17.38 -24.85 -3.86
C GLU A 48 -17.63 -23.34 -4.05
N LEU A 49 -18.90 -22.91 -4.05
CA LEU A 49 -19.25 -21.49 -4.17
C LEU A 49 -18.75 -20.69 -2.96
N PHE A 50 -18.96 -21.20 -1.74
CA PHE A 50 -18.49 -20.56 -0.51
C PHE A 50 -16.96 -20.43 -0.45
N GLU A 51 -16.22 -21.48 -0.84
CA GLU A 51 -14.75 -21.46 -0.93
C GLU A 51 -14.28 -20.36 -1.90
N MET A 52 -14.94 -20.25 -3.07
CA MET A 52 -14.59 -19.25 -4.08
C MET A 52 -14.97 -17.81 -3.67
N GLU A 53 -16.10 -17.61 -3.01
CA GLU A 53 -16.49 -16.30 -2.43
C GLU A 53 -15.50 -15.87 -1.35
N THR A 54 -15.15 -16.78 -0.43
CA THR A 54 -14.15 -16.53 0.61
C THR A 54 -12.80 -16.15 0.02
N LEU A 55 -12.38 -16.81 -1.07
CA LEU A 55 -11.15 -16.48 -1.77
C LEU A 55 -11.22 -15.09 -2.41
N ALA A 56 -12.33 -14.75 -3.06
CA ALA A 56 -12.51 -13.44 -3.67
C ALA A 56 -12.45 -12.32 -2.64
N ASP A 57 -13.14 -12.49 -1.51
CA ASP A 57 -13.13 -11.53 -0.39
C ASP A 57 -11.72 -11.38 0.22
N ALA A 58 -11.00 -12.49 0.40
CA ALA A 58 -9.63 -12.45 0.92
C ALA A 58 -8.66 -11.71 -0.02
N LEU A 59 -8.81 -11.88 -1.33
CA LEU A 59 -8.01 -11.18 -2.33
C LEU A 59 -8.32 -9.68 -2.38
N ASP A 60 -9.59 -9.30 -2.30
CA ASP A 60 -10.01 -7.90 -2.30
C ASP A 60 -9.54 -7.18 -1.03
N SER A 61 -9.70 -7.81 0.14
CA SER A 61 -9.17 -7.28 1.41
C SER A 61 -7.65 -7.09 1.31
N PHE A 62 -6.92 -8.11 0.84
CA PHE A 62 -5.46 -8.02 0.72
C PHE A 62 -5.02 -6.92 -0.25
N ALA A 63 -5.70 -6.75 -1.38
CA ALA A 63 -5.39 -5.67 -2.33
C ALA A 63 -5.62 -4.28 -1.71
N GLY A 64 -6.70 -4.12 -0.94
CA GLY A 64 -6.97 -2.91 -0.17
C GLY A 64 -5.89 -2.63 0.87
N GLU A 65 -5.54 -3.62 1.69
CA GLU A 65 -4.49 -3.51 2.71
C GLU A 65 -3.14 -3.12 2.06
N LEU A 66 -2.76 -3.76 0.96
CA LEU A 66 -1.52 -3.47 0.23
C LEU A 66 -1.49 -2.04 -0.32
N SER A 67 -2.61 -1.57 -0.89
CA SER A 67 -2.72 -0.19 -1.37
C SER A 67 -2.51 0.82 -0.24
N ASP A 68 -3.12 0.59 0.93
CA ASP A 68 -2.99 1.48 2.09
C ASP A 68 -1.54 1.48 2.62
N SER A 69 -0.89 0.32 2.66
CA SER A 69 0.52 0.21 3.08
C SER A 69 1.46 0.97 2.15
N ILE A 70 1.26 0.86 0.84
CA ILE A 70 2.05 1.61 -0.16
C ILE A 70 1.85 3.12 0.01
N GLU A 71 0.61 3.58 0.16
CA GLU A 71 0.35 5.01 0.34
C GLU A 71 0.95 5.53 1.66
N THR A 72 0.81 4.78 2.75
CA THR A 72 1.44 5.11 4.05
C THR A 72 2.96 5.22 3.92
N ALA A 73 3.61 4.24 3.26
CA ALA A 73 5.06 4.25 3.06
C ALA A 73 5.50 5.43 2.19
N ARG A 74 4.71 5.77 1.15
CA ARG A 74 4.94 6.93 0.29
C ARG A 74 4.79 8.25 1.06
N GLU A 75 3.76 8.39 1.89
CA GLU A 75 3.55 9.57 2.72
C GLU A 75 4.73 9.76 3.69
N GLN A 76 5.17 8.70 4.37
CA GLN A 76 6.31 8.75 5.29
C GLN A 76 7.62 9.12 4.57
N ALA A 77 7.88 8.51 3.41
CA ALA A 77 9.06 8.83 2.61
C ALA A 77 9.02 10.29 2.12
N THR A 78 7.85 10.78 1.74
CA THR A 78 7.65 12.17 1.29
C THR A 78 7.86 13.13 2.45
N ALA A 79 7.29 12.86 3.63
CA ALA A 79 7.50 13.66 4.84
C ALA A 79 8.99 13.75 5.19
N GLY A 80 9.71 12.62 5.22
CA GLY A 80 11.16 12.61 5.47
C GLY A 80 11.97 13.38 4.43
N ALA A 81 11.60 13.29 3.14
CA ALA A 81 12.25 14.06 2.09
C ALA A 81 12.00 15.57 2.24
N LEU A 82 10.80 15.98 2.63
CA LEU A 82 10.45 17.38 2.90
C LEU A 82 11.25 17.93 4.09
N GLU A 83 11.41 17.15 5.17
CA GLU A 83 12.25 17.54 6.30
C GLU A 83 13.70 17.84 5.88
N ILE A 84 14.28 16.96 5.04
CA ILE A 84 15.62 17.16 4.48
C ILE A 84 15.67 18.41 3.62
N TYR A 85 14.67 18.62 2.76
CA TYR A 85 14.58 19.81 1.91
C TYR A 85 14.58 21.09 2.76
N TYR A 86 13.70 21.20 3.76
CA TYR A 86 13.61 22.41 4.57
C TYR A 86 14.86 22.64 5.40
N ALA A 87 15.48 21.57 5.93
CA ALA A 87 16.75 21.68 6.64
C ALA A 87 17.88 22.18 5.71
N ALA A 88 17.98 21.62 4.50
CA ALA A 88 18.95 22.05 3.50
C ALA A 88 18.70 23.49 3.04
N GLN A 89 17.44 23.88 2.85
CA GLN A 89 17.03 25.23 2.50
C GLN A 89 17.44 26.24 3.57
N GLU A 90 17.24 25.91 4.85
CA GLU A 90 17.68 26.80 5.94
C GLU A 90 19.20 26.92 6.01
N LEU A 91 19.91 25.79 5.92
CA LEU A 91 21.38 25.82 5.91
C LEU A 91 21.90 26.65 4.74
N ALA A 92 21.31 26.52 3.56
CA ALA A 92 21.70 27.25 2.35
C ALA A 92 21.60 28.79 2.47
N LYS A 93 20.87 29.32 3.47
CA LYS A 93 20.85 30.76 3.76
C LYS A 93 22.19 31.26 4.30
N ASN A 94 22.97 30.38 4.94
CA ASN A 94 24.32 30.70 5.40
C ASN A 94 25.31 30.57 4.22
N PRO A 95 26.15 31.58 3.95
CA PRO A 95 27.12 31.53 2.85
C PRO A 95 28.07 30.32 2.87
N GLU A 96 28.39 29.81 4.06
CA GLU A 96 29.23 28.61 4.25
C GLU A 96 28.60 27.33 3.64
N HIS A 97 27.27 27.31 3.50
CA HIS A 97 26.52 26.20 2.94
C HIS A 97 25.84 26.55 1.60
N ALA A 98 26.27 27.61 0.91
CA ALA A 98 25.72 28.01 -0.39
C ALA A 98 25.81 26.89 -1.46
N HIS A 99 26.71 25.93 -1.27
CA HIS A 99 26.81 24.73 -2.11
C HIS A 99 25.56 23.82 -2.06
N LEU A 100 24.66 24.00 -1.09
CA LEU A 100 23.40 23.28 -0.99
C LEU A 100 22.29 23.86 -1.88
N ILE A 101 22.40 25.12 -2.32
CA ILE A 101 21.38 25.78 -3.16
C ILE A 101 21.01 24.94 -4.40
N PRO A 102 21.97 24.40 -5.18
CA PRO A 102 21.63 23.58 -6.34
C PRO A 102 20.90 22.27 -5.97
N LEU A 103 21.11 21.74 -4.77
CA LEU A 103 20.42 20.52 -4.30
C LEU A 103 18.97 20.84 -3.91
N VAL A 104 18.75 21.96 -3.22
CA VAL A 104 17.41 22.45 -2.84
C VAL A 104 16.56 22.70 -4.08
N GLU A 105 17.11 23.36 -5.11
CA GLU A 105 16.38 23.59 -6.36
C GLU A 105 16.07 22.29 -7.11
N LYS A 106 17.01 21.33 -7.15
CA LYS A 106 16.75 19.99 -7.73
C LYS A 106 15.61 19.26 -7.03
N MET A 107 15.55 19.35 -5.70
CA MET A 107 14.46 18.74 -4.92
C MET A 107 13.11 19.43 -5.23
N ARG A 108 13.08 20.76 -5.34
CA ARG A 108 11.88 21.51 -5.74
C ARG A 108 11.41 21.14 -7.15
N GLU A 109 12.33 21.06 -8.10
CA GLU A 109 12.01 20.64 -9.47
C GLU A 109 11.48 19.21 -9.53
N ALA A 110 12.09 18.29 -8.80
CA ALA A 110 11.63 16.90 -8.72
C ALA A 110 10.20 16.83 -8.15
N TYR A 111 9.93 17.54 -7.06
CA TYR A 111 8.59 17.60 -6.47
C TYR A 111 7.56 18.18 -7.46
N ARG A 112 7.89 19.29 -8.13
CA ARG A 112 7.00 19.91 -9.09
C ARG A 112 6.71 19.02 -10.29
N ARG A 113 7.71 18.28 -10.77
CA ARG A 113 7.54 17.29 -11.84
C ARG A 113 6.59 16.17 -11.44
N ASP A 114 6.72 15.68 -10.21
CA ASP A 114 5.99 14.50 -9.75
C ASP A 114 4.57 14.83 -9.26
N TYR A 115 4.36 16.03 -8.71
CA TYR A 115 3.08 16.45 -8.09
C TYR A 115 2.39 17.62 -8.81
N GLY A 116 3.01 18.21 -9.84
CA GLY A 116 2.44 19.32 -10.62
C GLY A 116 2.25 20.64 -9.84
N THR A 117 2.69 20.69 -8.59
CA THR A 117 2.53 21.83 -7.67
C THR A 117 3.86 22.19 -7.03
N ASP A 118 3.98 23.39 -6.49
CA ASP A 118 5.19 23.75 -5.74
C ASP A 118 5.24 23.04 -4.39
N LEU A 119 6.43 22.98 -3.80
CA LEU A 119 6.61 22.47 -2.45
C LEU A 119 5.76 23.29 -1.47
N PRO A 120 5.03 22.66 -0.54
CA PRO A 120 4.27 23.38 0.46
C PRO A 120 5.19 24.26 1.32
N GLU A 121 4.66 25.33 1.89
CA GLU A 121 5.37 26.07 2.92
C GLU A 121 5.29 25.32 4.25
N ARG A 122 6.32 25.48 5.09
CA ARG A 122 6.41 24.82 6.39
C ARG A 122 5.53 25.49 7.44
#